data_AF-A0A1C2E8K8-F1
#
_entry.id   AF-A0A1C2E8K8-F1
#
_cell.length_a   1.000
_cell.length_b   1.000
_cell.length_c   1.000
_cell.angle_alpha   90.00
_cell.angle_beta   90.00
_cell.angle_gamma   90.00
#
_symmetry.space_group_name_H-M   'P 1'
#
loop_
_entity.id
_entity.type
_entity.pdbx_description
1 polymer ?
#
loop_
_entity_poly.entity_id
_entity_poly.type
_entity_poly.pdbx_seq_one_letter_code
_entity_poly.pdbx_strand_id
1 'polypeptide(L)'
;MKLSVLLLSIALVCGCTSQTMPPQKSQSVNTLDGPAVAAAIQANYQDTRRNCGSESMPAFLCSGVLLRATNESFDYHAWNPVPGKQGVSFSYLRKDANFDHLAGNIDNGFILYPTFAAPAGKDHLQVLCSFPIDGFTWIRAQPGCGESTQYPGVSKRCQSQGISTAEQWKAHFDKGPSGASQNNIYGYVCSFDVRDAMNELGAESFYQSLQAMHLVPASLPHRYNEIMVQAWAQNIPPRLPIQAFFYTASSGLKGARHDQWDFFRSTGGAFMPIVHMALPAASTGSASFVYSPADQYCQPGATTCL
;
A
#
# COMPACT_ATOMS: atom_id res chain seq x y z
N MET A 1 18.77 19.92 -97.95
CA MET A 1 19.87 20.59 -97.22
C MET A 1 20.13 19.82 -95.94
N LYS A 2 21.34 19.27 -95.80
CA LYS A 2 21.80 18.58 -94.58
C LYS A 2 22.06 19.62 -93.50
N LEU A 3 21.60 19.39 -92.27
CA LEU A 3 22.18 20.04 -91.09
C LEU A 3 22.24 19.01 -89.96
N SER A 4 23.47 18.70 -89.56
CA SER A 4 23.81 17.78 -88.50
C SER A 4 24.11 18.55 -87.21
N VAL A 5 24.09 17.80 -86.10
CA VAL A 5 24.82 18.03 -84.83
C VAL A 5 24.06 18.87 -83.76
N LEU A 6 23.69 18.27 -82.62
CA LEU A 6 24.52 18.06 -81.41
C LEU A 6 23.64 17.42 -80.31
N LEU A 7 23.98 16.20 -79.86
CA LEU A 7 23.38 15.59 -78.66
C LEU A 7 24.15 16.06 -77.42
N LEU A 8 23.47 16.77 -76.52
CA LEU A 8 23.98 17.18 -75.22
C LEU A 8 23.50 16.16 -74.16
N SER A 9 24.43 15.33 -73.66
CA SER A 9 24.18 14.39 -72.58
C SER A 9 24.27 15.10 -71.23
N ILE A 10 23.14 15.33 -70.56
CA ILE A 10 23.09 15.85 -69.20
C ILE A 10 23.10 14.65 -68.23
N ALA A 11 24.21 14.46 -67.51
CA ALA A 11 24.30 13.50 -66.41
C ALA A 11 23.67 14.11 -65.15
N LEU A 12 22.54 13.56 -64.69
CA LEU A 12 21.97 13.86 -63.38
C LEU A 12 22.78 13.12 -62.30
N VAL A 13 23.50 13.86 -61.46
CA VAL A 13 24.14 13.32 -60.25
C VAL A 13 23.11 13.33 -59.12
N CYS A 14 22.55 12.16 -58.79
CA CYS A 14 21.77 11.96 -57.57
C CYS A 14 22.72 12.02 -56.35
N GLY A 15 22.73 13.13 -55.64
CA GLY A 15 23.37 13.23 -54.33
C GLY A 15 22.53 12.52 -53.27
N CYS A 16 22.99 11.36 -52.78
CA CYS A 16 22.45 10.75 -51.58
C CYS A 16 22.94 11.56 -50.36
N THR A 17 22.14 12.50 -49.88
CA THR A 17 22.29 13.05 -48.53
C THR A 17 21.91 11.98 -47.52
N SER A 18 22.92 11.32 -46.93
CA SER A 18 22.75 10.53 -45.71
C SER A 18 22.34 11.49 -44.58
N GLN A 19 21.04 11.58 -44.32
CA GLN A 19 20.55 12.21 -43.10
C GLN A 19 20.97 11.33 -41.94
N THR A 20 22.01 11.75 -41.22
CA THR A 20 22.33 11.21 -39.90
C THR A 20 21.13 11.49 -39.01
N MET A 21 20.36 10.46 -38.69
CA MET A 21 19.31 10.56 -37.68
C MET A 21 19.93 11.12 -36.40
N PRO A 22 19.28 12.10 -35.75
CA PRO A 22 19.68 12.52 -34.42
C PRO A 22 19.73 11.28 -33.52
N PRO A 23 20.71 11.14 -32.61
CA PRO A 23 20.70 10.05 -31.66
C PRO A 23 19.36 10.08 -30.93
N GLN A 24 18.56 9.03 -31.13
CA GLN A 24 17.33 8.80 -30.41
C GLN A 24 17.72 8.80 -28.93
N LYS A 25 17.22 9.76 -28.15
CA LYS A 25 17.33 9.70 -26.69
C LYS A 25 16.77 8.34 -26.28
N SER A 26 17.67 7.44 -25.90
CA SER A 26 17.33 6.24 -25.14
C SER A 26 16.45 6.73 -23.99
N GLN A 27 15.17 6.33 -24.00
CA GLN A 27 14.33 6.55 -22.84
C GLN A 27 14.99 5.76 -21.72
N SER A 28 15.61 6.49 -20.79
CA SER A 28 16.17 5.94 -19.58
C SER A 28 15.11 5.06 -18.94
N VAL A 29 15.48 3.81 -18.68
CA VAL A 29 14.75 2.84 -17.85
C VAL A 29 14.01 3.58 -16.74
N ASN A 30 12.68 3.42 -16.68
CA ASN A 30 11.77 4.01 -15.68
C ASN A 30 12.40 3.99 -14.29
N THR A 31 13.08 5.08 -13.93
CA THR A 31 13.63 5.29 -12.60
C THR A 31 12.50 5.91 -11.80
N LEU A 32 12.04 5.21 -10.76
CA LEU A 32 11.03 5.75 -9.86
C LEU A 32 11.52 7.10 -9.31
N ASP A 33 10.71 8.15 -9.51
CA ASP A 33 11.00 9.50 -9.03
C ASP A 33 10.51 9.65 -7.59
N GLY A 34 11.44 9.64 -6.63
CA GLY A 34 11.15 9.65 -5.19
C GLY A 34 10.20 10.78 -4.74
N PRO A 35 10.47 12.05 -5.09
CA PRO A 35 9.55 13.16 -4.88
C PRO A 35 8.14 12.93 -5.45
N ALA A 36 8.02 12.41 -6.68
CA ALA A 36 6.72 12.13 -7.29
C ALA A 36 5.97 11.00 -6.56
N VAL A 37 6.69 9.98 -6.09
CA VAL A 37 6.12 8.90 -5.27
C VAL A 37 5.58 9.45 -3.94
N ALA A 38 6.34 10.29 -3.24
CA ALA A 38 5.88 10.91 -1.99
C ALA A 38 4.64 11.81 -2.24
N ALA A 39 4.63 12.58 -3.32
CA ALA A 39 3.48 13.39 -3.71
C ALA A 39 2.23 12.54 -4.04
N ALA A 40 2.41 11.41 -4.72
CA ALA A 40 1.32 10.48 -5.02
C ALA A 40 0.74 9.86 -3.74
N ILE A 41 1.59 9.44 -2.80
CA ILE A 41 1.15 8.93 -1.49
C ILE A 41 0.40 10.02 -0.71
N GLN A 42 0.91 11.25 -0.71
CA GLN A 42 0.27 12.40 -0.06
C GLN A 42 -1.12 12.69 -0.67
N ALA A 43 -1.26 12.62 -1.99
CA ALA A 43 -2.54 12.79 -2.68
C ALA A 43 -3.52 11.66 -2.35
N ASN A 44 -3.05 10.41 -2.33
CA ASN A 44 -3.87 9.26 -1.93
C ASN A 44 -4.38 9.40 -0.49
N TYR A 45 -3.53 9.85 0.44
CA TYR A 45 -3.91 10.12 1.82
C TYR A 45 -4.99 11.21 1.95
N GLN A 46 -4.87 12.29 1.17
CA GLN A 46 -5.80 13.43 1.20
C GLN A 46 -7.16 13.11 0.57
N ASP A 47 -7.21 12.12 -0.32
CA ASP A 47 -8.45 11.78 -1.00
C ASP A 47 -9.40 10.96 -0.10
N THR A 48 -10.51 11.58 0.27
CA THR A 48 -11.53 11.01 1.18
C THR A 48 -12.75 10.47 0.45
N ARG A 49 -12.65 10.22 -0.87
CA ARG A 49 -13.77 9.65 -1.64
C ARG A 49 -14.30 8.37 -1.00
N ARG A 50 -15.61 8.18 -1.09
CA ARG A 50 -16.29 7.01 -0.51
C ARG A 50 -15.88 5.69 -1.20
N ASN A 51 -15.73 5.74 -2.52
CA ASN A 51 -15.42 4.59 -3.38
C ASN A 51 -14.65 5.05 -4.63
N CYS A 52 -14.25 4.12 -5.48
CA CYS A 52 -13.50 4.41 -6.71
C CYS A 52 -14.40 4.54 -7.96
N GLY A 53 -15.62 5.06 -7.79
CA GLY A 53 -16.55 5.35 -8.88
C GLY A 53 -17.72 4.37 -9.02
N SER A 54 -17.77 3.30 -8.23
CA SER A 54 -18.91 2.39 -8.15
C SER A 54 -19.00 1.70 -6.78
N GLU A 55 -20.16 1.11 -6.48
CA GLU A 55 -20.42 0.40 -5.23
C GLU A 55 -19.61 -0.91 -5.09
N SER A 56 -19.16 -1.48 -6.22
CA SER A 56 -18.28 -2.65 -6.22
C SER A 56 -16.78 -2.31 -6.14
N MET A 57 -16.43 -1.03 -5.99
CA MET A 57 -15.04 -0.57 -5.97
C MET A 57 -14.70 0.20 -4.68
N PRO A 58 -14.35 -0.50 -3.59
CA PRO A 58 -13.93 0.12 -2.33
C PRO A 58 -12.78 1.12 -2.49
N ALA A 59 -12.74 2.14 -1.62
CA ALA A 59 -11.79 3.25 -1.73
C ALA A 59 -10.30 2.83 -1.72
N PHE A 60 -9.95 1.70 -1.09
CA PHE A 60 -8.57 1.19 -1.08
C PHE A 60 -8.02 0.85 -2.47
N LEU A 61 -8.89 0.69 -3.48
CA LEU A 61 -8.46 0.42 -4.85
C LEU A 61 -7.81 1.65 -5.51
N CYS A 62 -8.07 2.87 -5.02
CA CYS A 62 -7.66 4.10 -5.69
C CYS A 62 -7.23 5.26 -4.77
N SER A 63 -7.35 5.11 -3.45
CA SER A 63 -7.06 6.15 -2.46
C SER A 63 -6.57 5.54 -1.14
N GLY A 64 -6.15 6.40 -0.23
CA GLY A 64 -5.55 6.04 1.05
C GLY A 64 -4.18 5.39 0.92
N VAL A 65 -3.57 5.13 2.07
CA VAL A 65 -2.23 4.57 2.17
C VAL A 65 -2.33 3.23 2.89
N LEU A 66 -2.25 2.14 2.11
CA LEU A 66 -2.20 0.78 2.64
C LEU A 66 -0.75 0.43 2.97
N LEU A 67 -0.43 0.30 4.26
CA LEU A 67 0.93 0.20 4.75
C LEU A 67 1.08 -0.93 5.76
N ARG A 68 2.27 -1.54 5.80
CA ARG A 68 2.59 -2.59 6.77
C ARG A 68 3.87 -2.22 7.49
N ALA A 69 3.79 -2.23 8.81
CA ALA A 69 4.96 -2.12 9.67
C ALA A 69 5.72 -3.46 9.67
N THR A 70 7.06 -3.39 9.54
CA THR A 70 7.95 -4.56 9.51
C THR A 70 9.24 -4.25 10.26
N ASN A 71 9.87 -5.29 10.80
CA ASN A 71 11.24 -5.18 11.31
C ASN A 71 12.21 -5.67 10.23
N GLU A 72 13.40 -5.07 10.18
CA GLU A 72 14.46 -5.56 9.31
C GLU A 72 14.98 -6.92 9.78
N SER A 73 15.44 -7.74 8.84
CA SER A 73 16.01 -9.05 9.13
C SER A 73 16.94 -9.50 8.01
N PHE A 74 18.01 -10.20 8.36
CA PHE A 74 18.85 -10.91 7.39
C PHE A 74 18.36 -12.35 7.13
N ASP A 75 17.44 -12.86 7.96
CA ASP A 75 16.92 -14.24 7.86
C ASP A 75 15.71 -14.35 6.94
N TYR A 76 15.02 -13.23 6.69
CA TYR A 76 13.83 -13.15 5.84
C TYR A 76 13.67 -11.74 5.27
N HIS A 77 12.98 -11.65 4.13
CA HIS A 77 12.65 -10.37 3.53
C HIS A 77 11.43 -9.74 4.21
N ALA A 78 11.48 -8.43 4.48
CA ALA A 78 10.39 -7.71 5.15
C ALA A 78 9.03 -7.83 4.44
N TRP A 79 9.03 -7.95 3.11
CA TRP A 79 7.81 -8.12 2.28
C TRP A 79 7.35 -9.57 2.13
N ASN A 80 8.01 -10.55 2.76
CA ASN A 80 7.53 -11.93 2.70
C ASN A 80 6.44 -12.16 3.77
N PRO A 81 5.30 -12.78 3.39
CA PRO A 81 4.33 -13.26 4.37
C PRO A 81 4.97 -14.30 5.30
N VAL A 82 4.44 -14.45 6.51
CA VAL A 82 4.83 -15.59 7.37
C VAL A 82 4.47 -16.89 6.65
N PRO A 83 5.40 -17.85 6.48
CA PRO A 83 5.12 -19.09 5.77
C PRO A 83 3.88 -19.83 6.30
N GLY A 84 3.02 -20.27 5.37
CA GLY A 84 1.77 -20.97 5.68
C GLY A 84 0.60 -20.09 6.13
N LYS A 85 0.79 -18.78 6.32
CA LYS A 85 -0.33 -17.85 6.56
C LYS A 85 -1.03 -17.50 5.25
N GLN A 86 -2.35 -17.36 5.31
CA GLN A 86 -3.20 -17.02 4.16
C GLN A 86 -3.57 -15.53 4.10
N GLY A 87 -3.27 -14.79 5.18
CA GLY A 87 -3.48 -13.35 5.25
C GLY A 87 -2.29 -12.64 5.88
N VAL A 88 -2.10 -11.39 5.49
CA VAL A 88 -1.06 -10.48 5.96
C VAL A 88 -1.73 -9.21 6.48
N SER A 89 -1.35 -8.78 7.68
CA SER A 89 -1.91 -7.61 8.34
C SER A 89 -1.27 -6.32 7.82
N PHE A 90 -2.10 -5.32 7.57
CA PHE A 90 -1.77 -3.97 7.12
C PHE A 90 -2.57 -2.97 7.96
N SER A 91 -2.18 -1.70 7.90
CA SER A 91 -3.00 -0.57 8.31
C SER A 91 -3.38 0.25 7.07
N TYR A 92 -4.47 1.01 7.17
CA TYR A 92 -4.92 1.90 6.13
C TYR A 92 -5.08 3.33 6.67
N LEU A 93 -4.26 4.24 6.16
CA LEU A 93 -4.21 5.63 6.60
C LEU A 93 -4.86 6.55 5.56
N ARG A 94 -5.79 7.40 6.01
CA ARG A 94 -6.46 8.40 5.18
C ARG A 94 -6.75 9.65 6.01
N LYS A 95 -6.98 10.80 5.37
CA LYS A 95 -7.17 12.07 6.08
C LYS A 95 -8.34 12.05 7.08
N ASP A 96 -9.36 11.25 6.80
CA ASP A 96 -10.53 10.97 7.64
C ASP A 96 -10.44 9.61 8.37
N ALA A 97 -9.28 8.95 8.40
CA ALA A 97 -9.09 7.66 9.07
C ALA A 97 -7.65 7.59 9.64
N ASN A 98 -7.34 8.52 10.55
CA ASN A 98 -6.01 8.67 11.13
C ASN A 98 -5.80 7.85 12.42
N PHE A 99 -4.55 7.50 12.65
CA PHE A 99 -4.00 6.98 13.90
C PHE A 99 -2.62 7.58 14.15
N ASP A 100 -2.18 7.57 15.39
CA ASP A 100 -0.98 8.29 15.87
C ASP A 100 0.29 7.45 15.96
N HIS A 101 0.19 6.12 15.83
CA HIS A 101 1.31 5.20 15.80
C HIS A 101 0.93 3.88 15.11
N LEU A 102 1.93 3.08 14.76
CA LEU A 102 1.77 1.77 14.13
C LEU A 102 1.66 0.64 15.16
N ALA A 103 1.13 -0.50 14.71
CA ALA A 103 1.09 -1.71 15.51
C ALA A 103 2.46 -2.11 16.03
N GLY A 104 2.53 -2.46 17.32
CA GLY A 104 3.77 -2.86 18.00
C GLY A 104 4.79 -1.74 18.20
N ASN A 105 4.44 -0.46 17.93
CA ASN A 105 5.36 0.68 17.94
C ASN A 105 6.58 0.47 17.02
N ILE A 106 6.36 -0.23 15.91
CA ILE A 106 7.37 -0.40 14.86
C ILE A 106 7.40 0.88 14.02
N ASP A 107 8.60 1.37 13.71
CA ASP A 107 8.79 2.68 13.08
C ASP A 107 9.15 2.63 11.58
N ASN A 108 9.09 1.46 10.94
CA ASN A 108 9.35 1.31 9.50
C ASN A 108 8.52 0.21 8.85
N GLY A 109 8.54 0.20 7.52
CA GLY A 109 8.01 -0.87 6.72
C GLY A 109 7.78 -0.46 5.28
N PHE A 110 6.70 -0.94 4.66
CA PHE A 110 6.41 -0.65 3.25
C PHE A 110 4.96 -0.25 2.99
N ILE A 111 4.77 0.53 1.92
CA ILE A 111 3.48 0.98 1.39
C ILE A 111 3.21 0.22 0.10
N LEU A 112 1.97 -0.23 -0.08
CA LEU A 112 1.50 -0.77 -1.36
C LEU A 112 0.84 0.33 -2.20
N TYR A 113 0.99 0.24 -3.52
CA TYR A 113 0.17 1.02 -4.44
C TYR A 113 -1.32 0.72 -4.22
N PRO A 114 -2.21 1.72 -4.32
CA PRO A 114 -3.62 1.45 -4.60
C PRO A 114 -3.73 0.60 -5.87
N THR A 115 -4.63 -0.39 -5.87
CA THR A 115 -4.72 -1.39 -6.94
C THR A 115 -4.79 -0.79 -8.35
N PHE A 116 -5.56 0.29 -8.54
CA PHE A 116 -5.73 0.95 -9.84
C PHE A 116 -4.56 1.86 -10.25
N ALA A 117 -3.65 2.15 -9.33
CA ALA A 117 -2.44 2.93 -9.58
C ALA A 117 -1.17 2.06 -9.67
N ALA A 118 -1.29 0.75 -9.43
CA ALA A 118 -0.16 -0.16 -9.48
C ALA A 118 0.42 -0.24 -10.92
N PRO A 119 1.75 -0.19 -11.09
CA PRO A 119 2.38 -0.37 -12.39
C PRO A 119 2.02 -1.71 -13.05
N ALA A 120 2.15 -1.79 -14.38
CA ALA A 120 1.94 -3.04 -15.11
C ALA A 120 2.88 -4.15 -14.60
N GLY A 121 2.37 -5.39 -14.57
CA GLY A 121 3.13 -6.57 -14.12
C GLY A 121 3.17 -6.76 -12.59
N LYS A 122 2.47 -5.92 -11.82
CA LYS A 122 2.28 -6.11 -10.38
C LYS A 122 1.05 -7.00 -10.10
N ASP A 123 1.16 -7.82 -9.07
CA ASP A 123 0.06 -8.67 -8.60
C ASP A 123 -1.04 -7.81 -7.95
N HIS A 124 -2.28 -8.15 -8.24
CA HIS A 124 -3.44 -7.59 -7.55
C HIS A 124 -3.67 -8.37 -6.26
N LEU A 125 -3.33 -7.78 -5.11
CA LEU A 125 -3.51 -8.38 -3.80
C LEU A 125 -4.91 -8.06 -3.27
N GLN A 126 -5.71 -9.08 -2.98
CA GLN A 126 -7.07 -8.89 -2.50
C GLN A 126 -7.08 -8.38 -1.05
N VAL A 127 -7.88 -7.36 -0.75
CA VAL A 127 -8.22 -6.98 0.61
C VAL A 127 -9.38 -7.84 1.10
N LEU A 128 -9.19 -8.54 2.22
CA LEU A 128 -10.08 -9.60 2.69
C LEU A 128 -11.07 -9.13 3.76
N CYS A 129 -10.64 -8.21 4.62
CA CYS A 129 -11.47 -7.59 5.64
C CYS A 129 -10.82 -6.33 6.21
N SER A 130 -11.63 -5.52 6.86
CA SER A 130 -11.20 -4.33 7.59
C SER A 130 -11.75 -4.34 9.02
N PHE A 131 -10.85 -4.20 10.00
CA PHE A 131 -11.18 -3.94 11.39
C PHE A 131 -10.98 -2.45 11.69
N PRO A 132 -11.96 -1.78 12.33
CA PRO A 132 -11.80 -0.36 12.72
C PRO A 132 -10.73 -0.10 13.79
N ILE A 133 -10.32 -1.14 14.51
CA ILE A 133 -9.21 -1.16 15.48
C ILE A 133 -8.37 -2.41 15.21
N ASP A 134 -7.32 -2.66 16.00
CA ASP A 134 -6.61 -3.95 15.98
C ASP A 134 -7.60 -5.13 16.15
N GLY A 135 -7.51 -6.10 15.24
CA GLY A 135 -8.39 -7.25 15.19
C GLY A 135 -7.83 -8.44 15.97
N PHE A 136 -6.61 -8.38 16.49
CA PHE A 136 -5.90 -9.49 17.13
C PHE A 136 -5.81 -10.72 16.24
N THR A 137 -5.47 -10.50 14.96
CA THR A 137 -5.64 -11.46 13.87
C THR A 137 -4.84 -12.76 14.01
N TRP A 138 -3.81 -12.79 14.85
CA TRP A 138 -3.02 -13.99 15.14
C TRP A 138 -3.80 -15.10 15.85
N ILE A 139 -4.88 -14.79 16.59
CA ILE A 139 -5.76 -15.78 17.25
C ILE A 139 -7.04 -16.07 16.46
N ARG A 140 -7.13 -15.60 15.21
CA ARG A 140 -8.29 -15.83 14.33
C ARG A 140 -8.00 -16.96 13.36
N ALA A 141 -9.06 -17.66 12.97
CA ALA A 141 -8.98 -18.63 11.89
C ALA A 141 -8.46 -17.95 10.60
N GLN A 142 -7.63 -18.67 9.83
CA GLN A 142 -7.13 -18.17 8.55
C GLN A 142 -8.30 -17.78 7.63
N PRO A 143 -8.21 -16.65 6.90
CA PRO A 143 -7.05 -15.79 6.69
C PRO A 143 -6.92 -14.62 7.71
N GLY A 144 -7.52 -14.73 8.90
CA GLY A 144 -7.45 -13.70 9.96
C GLY A 144 -8.69 -12.81 10.05
N CYS A 145 -9.69 -13.00 9.17
CA CYS A 145 -10.92 -12.21 9.14
C CYS A 145 -12.09 -12.84 9.91
N GLY A 146 -11.96 -14.10 10.30
CA GLY A 146 -13.00 -14.86 10.99
C GLY A 146 -13.09 -14.55 12.48
N GLU A 147 -13.83 -15.39 13.21
CA GLU A 147 -13.89 -15.30 14.66
C GLU A 147 -12.52 -15.58 15.31
N SER A 148 -12.30 -14.91 16.44
CA SER A 148 -11.20 -15.20 17.35
C SER A 148 -11.50 -16.43 18.18
N THR A 149 -10.46 -17.15 18.59
CA THR A 149 -10.59 -18.28 19.53
C THR A 149 -11.07 -17.85 20.91
N GLN A 150 -10.96 -16.56 21.27
CA GLN A 150 -11.42 -16.00 22.54
C GLN A 150 -12.93 -15.73 22.55
N TYR A 151 -13.50 -15.32 21.41
CA TYR A 151 -14.91 -14.96 21.29
C TYR A 151 -15.56 -15.64 20.08
N PRO A 152 -15.64 -16.99 20.08
CA PRO A 152 -16.32 -17.72 19.02
C PRO A 152 -17.81 -17.33 18.98
N GLY A 153 -18.39 -17.31 17.79
CA GLY A 153 -19.78 -16.89 17.57
C GLY A 153 -19.97 -15.38 17.47
N VAL A 154 -19.19 -14.59 18.22
CA VAL A 154 -19.42 -13.15 18.46
C VAL A 154 -18.48 -12.25 17.65
N SER A 155 -17.25 -12.69 17.44
CA SER A 155 -16.23 -11.92 16.71
C SER A 155 -16.13 -12.28 15.22
N LYS A 156 -17.16 -12.96 14.67
CA LYS A 156 -17.27 -13.30 13.24
C LYS A 156 -17.28 -12.05 12.37
N ARG A 157 -17.21 -12.20 11.04
CA ARG A 157 -17.43 -11.10 10.09
C ARG A 157 -18.74 -10.36 10.41
N CYS A 158 -18.72 -9.03 10.42
CA CYS A 158 -19.83 -8.18 10.82
C CYS A 158 -21.11 -8.51 10.02
N GLN A 159 -20.99 -8.69 8.70
CA GLN A 159 -22.13 -8.99 7.83
C GLN A 159 -22.82 -10.30 8.17
N SER A 160 -22.09 -11.32 8.64
CA SER A 160 -22.67 -12.60 9.06
C SER A 160 -23.50 -12.50 10.34
N GLN A 161 -23.45 -11.35 11.01
CA GLN A 161 -24.15 -11.05 12.26
C GLN A 161 -25.19 -9.93 12.09
N GLY A 162 -25.46 -9.51 10.84
CA GLY A 162 -26.37 -8.38 10.57
C GLY A 162 -25.78 -7.01 10.92
N ILE A 163 -24.47 -6.90 11.11
CA ILE A 163 -23.76 -5.64 11.34
C ILE A 163 -23.20 -5.16 9.99
N SER A 164 -23.68 -3.99 9.56
CA SER A 164 -23.35 -3.39 8.27
C SER A 164 -23.01 -1.90 8.35
N THR A 165 -23.29 -1.22 9.46
CA THR A 165 -22.96 0.20 9.66
C THR A 165 -21.99 0.42 10.82
N ALA A 166 -21.37 1.60 10.86
CA ALA A 166 -20.50 2.04 11.94
C ALA A 166 -21.23 2.07 13.30
N GLU A 167 -22.49 2.53 13.33
CA GLU A 167 -23.30 2.59 14.55
C GLU A 167 -23.64 1.20 15.06
N GLN A 168 -23.95 0.26 14.15
CA GLN A 168 -24.17 -1.14 14.50
C GLN A 168 -22.88 -1.78 15.05
N TRP A 169 -21.73 -1.48 14.43
CA TRP A 169 -20.44 -1.93 14.94
C TRP A 169 -20.13 -1.34 16.32
N LYS A 170 -20.43 -0.05 16.54
CA LYS A 170 -20.28 0.60 17.84
C LYS A 170 -21.18 -0.02 18.90
N ALA A 171 -22.44 -0.30 18.55
CA ALA A 171 -23.37 -0.98 19.45
C ALA A 171 -22.93 -2.41 19.79
N HIS A 172 -22.24 -3.10 18.86
CA HIS A 172 -21.57 -4.38 19.14
C HIS A 172 -20.38 -4.17 20.08
N PHE A 173 -19.48 -3.25 19.74
CA PHE A 173 -18.30 -2.91 20.55
C PHE A 173 -18.66 -2.57 22.00
N ASP A 174 -19.74 -1.81 22.23
CA ASP A 174 -20.19 -1.41 23.58
C ASP A 174 -20.76 -2.56 24.42
N LYS A 175 -21.16 -3.66 23.80
CA LYS A 175 -21.53 -4.91 24.50
C LYS A 175 -20.31 -5.77 24.84
N GLY A 176 -19.13 -5.36 24.40
CA GLY A 176 -17.87 -6.02 24.66
C GLY A 176 -17.52 -6.08 26.15
N PRO A 177 -16.48 -6.84 26.50
CA PRO A 177 -16.10 -7.06 27.89
C PRO A 177 -15.65 -5.75 28.57
N SER A 178 -16.47 -5.24 29.50
CA SER A 178 -16.21 -4.02 30.25
C SER A 178 -15.06 -4.20 31.26
N GLY A 179 -14.14 -3.23 31.34
CA GLY A 179 -13.00 -3.28 32.27
C GLY A 179 -11.94 -4.34 31.92
N ALA A 180 -12.03 -4.95 30.74
CA ALA A 180 -11.10 -5.96 30.28
C ALA A 180 -9.82 -5.35 29.70
N SER A 181 -8.76 -6.16 29.65
CA SER A 181 -7.54 -5.79 28.93
C SER A 181 -7.84 -5.45 27.47
N GLN A 182 -7.03 -4.57 26.88
CA GLN A 182 -7.12 -4.19 25.49
C GLN A 182 -7.18 -5.40 24.53
N ASN A 183 -6.38 -6.43 24.79
CA ASN A 183 -6.36 -7.65 23.96
C ASN A 183 -7.72 -8.38 23.95
N ASN A 184 -8.47 -8.33 25.05
CA ASN A 184 -9.83 -8.89 25.08
C ASN A 184 -10.78 -8.08 24.19
N ILE A 185 -10.63 -6.76 24.14
CA ILE A 185 -11.42 -5.88 23.28
C ILE A 185 -11.12 -6.20 21.81
N TYR A 186 -9.85 -6.35 21.45
CA TYR A 186 -9.41 -6.65 20.07
C TYR A 186 -9.87 -8.04 19.60
N GLY A 187 -9.83 -9.03 20.50
CA GLY A 187 -10.38 -10.36 20.23
C GLY A 187 -11.90 -10.36 20.03
N TYR A 188 -12.63 -9.39 20.61
CA TYR A 188 -14.10 -9.36 20.62
C TYR A 188 -14.71 -8.77 19.35
N VAL A 189 -14.07 -7.78 18.73
CA VAL A 189 -14.66 -7.03 17.60
C VAL A 189 -14.86 -7.89 16.34
N CYS A 190 -15.86 -7.54 15.54
CA CYS A 190 -16.09 -8.10 14.22
C CYS A 190 -15.28 -7.38 13.14
N SER A 191 -15.02 -8.06 12.03
CA SER A 191 -14.39 -7.50 10.83
C SER A 191 -15.41 -7.20 9.74
N PHE A 192 -15.28 -6.08 9.04
CA PHE A 192 -16.06 -5.78 7.85
C PHE A 192 -15.53 -6.60 6.67
N ASP A 193 -16.39 -7.36 6.00
CA ASP A 193 -16.05 -8.10 4.78
C ASP A 193 -15.98 -7.18 3.58
N VAL A 194 -14.83 -7.17 2.89
CA VAL A 194 -14.57 -6.30 1.74
C VAL A 194 -14.00 -7.08 0.56
N ARG A 195 -14.13 -8.41 0.58
CA ARG A 195 -13.75 -9.27 -0.54
C ARG A 195 -14.56 -8.93 -1.77
N ASP A 196 -14.01 -9.23 -2.94
CA ASP A 196 -14.68 -9.07 -4.24
C ASP A 196 -16.04 -9.77 -4.29
N ALA A 197 -16.21 -10.86 -3.54
CA ALA A 197 -17.48 -11.59 -3.40
C ALA A 197 -18.61 -10.74 -2.79
N MET A 198 -18.31 -9.63 -2.11
CA MET A 198 -19.28 -8.66 -1.63
C MET A 198 -19.90 -7.84 -2.76
N ASN A 199 -19.25 -7.78 -3.92
CA ASN A 199 -19.67 -7.00 -5.08
C ASN A 199 -20.11 -5.58 -4.67
N GLU A 200 -21.32 -5.15 -5.02
CA GLU A 200 -21.90 -3.83 -4.71
C GLU A 200 -21.94 -3.49 -3.20
N LEU A 201 -21.85 -4.48 -2.30
CA LEU A 201 -21.76 -4.23 -0.86
C LEU A 201 -20.34 -3.92 -0.38
N GLY A 202 -19.33 -4.17 -1.22
CA GLY A 202 -17.92 -4.08 -0.84
C GLY A 202 -17.51 -2.66 -0.50
N ALA A 203 -17.86 -1.68 -1.34
CA ALA A 203 -17.44 -0.30 -1.11
C ALA A 203 -18.11 0.27 0.14
N GLU A 204 -19.40 -0.04 0.35
CA GLU A 204 -20.10 0.41 1.54
C GLU A 204 -19.55 -0.22 2.81
N SER A 205 -19.28 -1.53 2.79
CA SER A 205 -18.67 -2.23 3.93
C SER A 205 -17.33 -1.61 4.34
N PHE A 206 -16.46 -1.31 3.37
CA PHE A 206 -15.18 -0.65 3.65
C PHE A 206 -15.38 0.78 4.16
N TYR A 207 -16.31 1.54 3.58
CA TYR A 207 -16.60 2.89 4.05
C TYR A 207 -17.08 2.89 5.51
N GLN A 208 -17.97 1.96 5.87
CA GLN A 208 -18.50 1.82 7.23
C GLN A 208 -17.43 1.40 8.23
N SER A 209 -16.41 0.64 7.81
CA SER A 209 -15.26 0.33 8.68
C SER A 209 -14.43 1.58 9.01
N LEU A 210 -14.26 2.50 8.05
CA LEU A 210 -13.59 3.78 8.30
C LEU A 210 -14.45 4.70 9.20
N GLN A 211 -15.76 4.76 8.97
CA GLN A 211 -16.67 5.52 9.84
C GLN A 211 -16.66 4.99 11.28
N ALA A 212 -16.58 3.67 11.46
CA ALA A 212 -16.50 3.05 12.78
C ALA A 212 -15.24 3.49 13.56
N MET A 213 -14.13 3.83 12.90
CA MET A 213 -12.93 4.36 13.56
C MET A 213 -13.22 5.65 14.34
N HIS A 214 -14.13 6.50 13.83
CA HIS A 214 -14.52 7.73 14.51
C HIS A 214 -15.35 7.52 15.76
N LEU A 215 -15.98 6.35 15.90
CA LEU A 215 -16.81 5.98 17.04
C LEU A 215 -15.98 5.28 18.14
N VAL A 216 -14.70 4.97 17.89
CA VAL A 216 -13.82 4.37 18.88
C VAL A 216 -13.55 5.37 20.01
N PRO A 217 -13.82 5.03 21.29
CA PRO A 217 -13.59 5.94 22.41
C PRO A 217 -12.14 6.39 22.50
N ALA A 218 -11.91 7.68 22.79
CA ALA A 218 -10.56 8.22 22.98
C ALA A 218 -9.80 7.59 24.15
N SER A 219 -10.50 6.94 25.08
CA SER A 219 -9.93 6.19 26.20
C SER A 219 -9.35 4.84 25.80
N LEU A 220 -9.67 4.30 24.62
CA LEU A 220 -9.06 3.06 24.14
C LEU A 220 -7.63 3.38 23.66
N PRO A 221 -6.58 2.72 24.22
CA PRO A 221 -5.23 2.88 23.70
C PRO A 221 -5.11 2.21 22.31
N HIS A 222 -4.07 2.58 21.54
CA HIS A 222 -3.70 1.90 20.29
C HIS A 222 -4.82 1.80 19.24
N ARG A 223 -5.38 2.95 18.84
CA ARG A 223 -6.54 3.09 17.93
C ARG A 223 -6.18 3.01 16.43
N TYR A 224 -5.13 2.28 16.07
CA TYR A 224 -4.85 1.98 14.67
C TYR A 224 -5.80 0.90 14.17
N ASN A 225 -6.14 0.94 12.88
CA ASN A 225 -6.96 -0.08 12.24
C ASN A 225 -6.12 -1.28 11.82
N GLU A 226 -6.80 -2.37 11.46
CA GLU A 226 -6.17 -3.55 10.89
C GLU A 226 -6.91 -4.01 9.64
N ILE A 227 -6.18 -4.14 8.54
CA ILE A 227 -6.65 -4.59 7.24
C ILE A 227 -5.96 -5.91 6.93
N MET A 228 -6.73 -6.95 6.62
CA MET A 228 -6.15 -8.21 6.16
C MET A 228 -6.08 -8.23 4.64
N VAL A 229 -4.88 -8.41 4.11
CA VAL A 229 -4.61 -8.59 2.69
C VAL A 229 -4.28 -10.06 2.44
N GLN A 230 -4.71 -10.61 1.31
CA GLN A 230 -4.39 -11.96 0.91
C GLN A 230 -2.87 -12.18 0.87
N ALA A 231 -2.40 -13.27 1.45
CA ALA A 231 -0.99 -13.64 1.38
C ALA A 231 -0.57 -14.00 -0.05
N TRP A 232 0.68 -13.71 -0.38
CA TRP A 232 1.30 -13.99 -1.67
C TRP A 232 2.44 -15.02 -1.53
N ALA A 233 3.00 -15.44 -2.67
CA ALA A 233 4.12 -16.37 -2.68
C ALA A 233 5.38 -15.76 -2.05
N GLN A 234 6.26 -16.59 -1.52
CA GLN A 234 7.56 -16.14 -1.01
C GLN A 234 8.45 -15.66 -2.16
N ASN A 235 9.30 -14.67 -1.90
CA ASN A 235 10.44 -14.31 -2.76
C ASN A 235 10.04 -13.87 -4.18
N ILE A 236 8.97 -13.08 -4.31
CA ILE A 236 8.53 -12.49 -5.59
C ILE A 236 8.60 -10.94 -5.64
N PRO A 237 9.64 -10.26 -5.10
CA PRO A 237 9.64 -8.80 -5.00
C PRO A 237 9.34 -8.04 -6.32
N PRO A 238 9.76 -8.50 -7.52
CA PRO A 238 9.41 -7.83 -8.77
C PRO A 238 7.90 -7.75 -9.05
N ARG A 239 7.12 -8.72 -8.55
CA ARG A 239 5.66 -8.78 -8.74
C ARG A 239 4.87 -8.03 -7.68
N LEU A 240 5.47 -7.71 -6.53
CA LEU A 240 4.73 -7.04 -5.46
C LEU A 240 4.46 -5.57 -5.80
N PRO A 241 3.24 -5.07 -5.53
CA PRO A 241 2.87 -3.67 -5.76
C PRO A 241 3.42 -2.75 -4.67
N ILE A 242 4.68 -2.93 -4.25
CA ILE A 242 5.34 -2.02 -3.29
C ILE A 242 5.56 -0.68 -3.98
N GLN A 243 5.10 0.40 -3.34
CA GLN A 243 5.22 1.77 -3.80
C GLN A 243 6.40 2.51 -3.17
N ALA A 244 6.66 2.26 -1.88
CA ALA A 244 7.76 2.85 -1.14
C ALA A 244 8.06 2.01 0.11
N PHE A 245 9.29 2.10 0.59
CA PHE A 245 9.58 1.85 2.00
C PHE A 245 9.32 3.13 2.79
N PHE A 246 9.09 3.01 4.09
CA PHE A 246 8.84 4.19 4.93
C PHE A 246 9.48 4.04 6.31
N TYR A 247 9.61 5.18 6.98
CA TYR A 247 9.81 5.25 8.42
C TYR A 247 8.98 6.38 9.05
N THR A 248 8.63 6.25 10.34
CA THR A 248 7.81 7.21 11.09
C THR A 248 8.59 8.01 12.13
N ALA A 249 9.65 7.43 12.67
CA ALA A 249 10.56 8.07 13.61
C ALA A 249 12.01 7.68 13.29
N SER A 250 12.98 8.43 13.81
CA SER A 250 14.40 8.22 13.52
C SER A 250 14.90 6.80 13.84
N SER A 251 14.26 6.12 14.80
CA SER A 251 14.46 4.70 15.14
C SER A 251 14.26 3.76 13.95
N GLY A 252 13.30 4.06 13.06
CA GLY A 252 12.94 3.21 11.92
C GLY A 252 13.79 3.43 10.67
N LEU A 253 14.53 4.54 10.56
CA LEU A 253 15.29 4.85 9.33
C LEU A 253 16.33 3.78 9.00
N LYS A 254 16.96 3.18 10.01
CA LYS A 254 17.89 2.06 9.81
C LYS A 254 17.20 0.86 9.16
N GLY A 255 16.02 0.48 9.67
CA GLY A 255 15.22 -0.62 9.12
C GLY A 255 14.76 -0.33 7.69
N ALA A 256 14.25 0.87 7.43
CA ALA A 256 13.83 1.28 6.08
C ALA A 256 14.99 1.25 5.06
N ARG A 257 16.20 1.67 5.47
CA ARG A 257 17.41 1.58 4.63
C ARG A 257 17.83 0.13 4.36
N HIS A 258 17.75 -0.73 5.37
CA HIS A 258 18.00 -2.16 5.19
C HIS A 258 17.00 -2.75 4.19
N ASP A 259 15.71 -2.50 4.35
CA ASP A 259 14.68 -3.05 3.49
C ASP A 259 14.82 -2.55 2.03
N GLN A 260 15.20 -1.27 1.84
CA GLN A 260 15.53 -0.73 0.52
C GLN A 260 16.74 -1.45 -0.11
N TRP A 261 17.82 -1.65 0.64
CA TRP A 261 19.00 -2.39 0.17
C TRP A 261 18.65 -3.83 -0.23
N ASP A 262 17.92 -4.53 0.64
CA ASP A 262 17.54 -5.91 0.43
C ASP A 262 16.64 -6.05 -0.81
N PHE A 263 15.69 -5.12 -0.99
CA PHE A 263 14.85 -5.08 -2.18
C PHE A 263 15.66 -4.82 -3.46
N PHE A 264 16.57 -3.85 -3.41
CA PHE A 264 17.45 -3.54 -4.55
C PHE A 264 18.26 -4.78 -4.97
N ARG A 265 18.86 -5.48 -4.00
CA ARG A 265 19.62 -6.71 -4.26
C ARG A 265 18.73 -7.83 -4.80
N SER A 266 17.56 -8.03 -4.19
CA SER A 266 16.62 -9.11 -4.54
C SER A 266 15.95 -8.92 -5.91
N THR A 267 15.98 -7.72 -6.45
CA THR A 267 15.40 -7.38 -7.76
C THR A 267 16.45 -7.16 -8.85
N GLY A 268 17.74 -7.28 -8.53
CA GLY A 268 18.82 -7.02 -9.48
C GLY A 268 19.01 -5.53 -9.82
N GLY A 269 18.60 -4.64 -8.91
CA GLY A 269 18.86 -3.20 -8.99
C GLY A 269 17.63 -2.30 -9.14
N ALA A 270 16.42 -2.78 -8.83
CA ALA A 270 15.25 -1.91 -8.86
C ALA A 270 15.28 -0.93 -7.68
N PHE A 271 15.33 0.37 -7.98
CA PHE A 271 15.23 1.43 -6.97
C PHE A 271 13.80 1.51 -6.42
N MET A 272 13.67 1.59 -5.09
CA MET A 272 12.41 1.79 -4.37
C MET A 272 12.61 2.91 -3.34
N PRO A 273 11.89 4.04 -3.38
CA PRO A 273 12.17 5.16 -2.49
C PRO A 273 11.79 4.85 -1.04
N ILE A 274 12.54 5.44 -0.11
CA ILE A 274 12.18 5.59 1.29
C ILE A 274 11.46 6.93 1.45
N VAL A 275 10.30 6.91 2.09
CA VAL A 275 9.49 8.09 2.40
C VAL A 275 9.39 8.26 3.91
N HIS A 276 9.72 9.44 4.42
CA HIS A 276 9.42 9.79 5.80
C HIS A 276 7.92 10.05 5.94
N MET A 277 7.25 9.26 6.78
CA MET A 277 5.84 9.36 7.08
C MET A 277 5.66 9.94 8.48
N ALA A 278 5.42 11.25 8.60
CA ALA A 278 5.06 11.81 9.89
C ALA A 278 3.58 11.49 10.18
N LEU A 279 3.33 10.65 11.17
CA LEU A 279 1.97 10.36 11.65
C LEU A 279 1.41 11.54 12.45
N PRO A 280 0.09 11.76 12.44
CA PRO A 280 -0.51 12.84 13.20
C PRO A 280 -0.48 12.54 14.71
N ALA A 281 -0.19 13.54 15.55
CA ALA A 281 -0.18 13.38 17.01
C ALA A 281 -1.58 13.08 17.62
N ALA A 282 -2.64 13.24 16.83
CA ALA A 282 -4.02 12.95 17.22
C ALA A 282 -4.83 12.58 15.97
N SER A 283 -5.97 11.90 16.14
CA SER A 283 -6.84 11.48 15.03
C SER A 283 -7.38 12.64 14.17
N THR A 284 -7.40 13.87 14.70
CA THR A 284 -7.79 15.09 13.99
C THR A 284 -6.65 15.78 13.24
N GLY A 285 -5.41 15.32 13.42
CA GLY A 285 -4.23 15.89 12.79
C GLY A 285 -4.09 15.54 11.31
N SER A 286 -2.92 15.82 10.74
CA SER A 286 -2.55 15.46 9.36
C SER A 286 -1.28 14.61 9.36
N ALA A 287 -1.28 13.54 8.58
CA ALA A 287 -0.05 12.88 8.19
C ALA A 287 0.65 13.65 7.06
N SER A 288 1.97 13.52 6.96
CA SER A 288 2.75 14.04 5.84
C SER A 288 3.75 13.02 5.31
N PHE A 289 4.02 13.08 4.01
CA PHE A 289 4.89 12.14 3.31
C PHE A 289 5.97 12.91 2.58
N VAL A 290 7.22 12.73 2.99
CA VAL A 290 8.36 13.50 2.49
C VAL A 290 9.44 12.56 1.99
N TYR A 291 9.93 12.84 0.77
CA TYR A 291 11.12 12.21 0.24
C TYR A 291 12.34 13.08 0.54
N SER A 292 13.43 12.46 0.98
CA SER A 292 14.75 13.09 1.12
C SER A 292 15.82 12.19 0.50
N PRO A 293 16.70 12.72 -0.37
CA PRO A 293 17.84 11.97 -0.88
C PRO A 293 18.77 11.44 0.21
N ALA A 294 18.86 12.15 1.34
CA ALA A 294 19.71 11.77 2.47
C ALA A 294 19.18 10.53 3.22
N ASP A 295 17.89 10.20 3.10
CA ASP A 295 17.31 9.03 3.76
C ASP A 295 17.61 7.75 2.99
N GLN A 296 17.90 7.87 1.69
CA GLN A 296 18.08 6.73 0.80
C GLN A 296 19.45 6.06 1.00
N TYR A 297 19.43 4.73 1.07
CA TYR A 297 20.61 3.87 1.02
C TYR A 297 21.06 3.59 -0.43
N CYS A 298 20.10 3.33 -1.31
CA CYS A 298 20.31 3.18 -2.76
C CYS A 298 19.79 4.43 -3.46
N GLN A 299 20.53 5.00 -4.39
CA GLN A 299 20.10 6.19 -5.14
C GLN A 299 19.39 5.79 -6.46
N PRO A 300 18.50 6.65 -7.01
CA PRO A 300 17.92 6.40 -8.33
C PRO A 300 19.01 6.20 -9.40
N GLY A 301 18.90 5.13 -10.19
CA GLY A 301 19.86 4.81 -11.24
C GLY A 301 21.20 4.25 -10.76
N ALA A 302 21.36 4.00 -9.46
CA ALA A 302 22.57 3.38 -8.94
C ALA A 302 22.70 1.92 -9.40
N THR A 303 23.94 1.48 -9.65
CA THR A 303 24.28 0.07 -9.89
C THR A 303 24.70 -0.65 -8.61
N THR A 304 25.03 0.11 -7.57
CA THR A 304 25.42 -0.35 -6.23
C THR A 304 24.85 0.60 -5.20
N CYS A 305 24.53 0.11 -4.00
CA CYS A 305 24.11 0.97 -2.89
C CYS A 305 25.30 1.38 -2.02
N LEU A 306 25.10 2.41 -1.18
CA LEU A 306 26.13 2.96 -0.28
C LEU A 306 26.53 2.02 0.85
#